data_AF-A0A166QA60-F1
#
_entry.id   AF-A0A166QA60-F1
#
_cell.length_a   1.000
_cell.length_b   1.000
_cell.length_c   1.000
_cell.angle_alpha   90.00
_cell.angle_beta   90.00
_cell.angle_gamma   90.00
#
_symmetry.space_group_name_H-M   'P 1'
#
loop_
_entity.id
_entity.type
_entity.pdbx_description
1 polymer ?
#
loop_
_entity_poly.entity_id
_entity_poly.type
_entity_poly.pdbx_seq_one_letter_code
_entity_poly.pdbx_strand_id
1 'polypeptide(L)'
;MVKSTATVPALSISLHLFLFESAYYRIAQILATLRAFLVLIGALPSVRCPLTELPTEVIEEILQHVDWQSLLRARASCKRLSKVSTSLSVWRGQYTRYKIANPNMAPLGAPMDAYSPLELEQAVLQRYSVEQGWSSPDQRSVSMATVQHADAECAKLHIVEGGRWLLTSVDSSVTVYDLDHPDRRGQVIIRVPQYTGMAATERTTHLSVDVLRNTSTLTFNVAISQHCRAKNDVTPTWTHFWRVTQQEGGIDAGLRAIHLTSFSTLGNSICTDAYLRDKYYVKRVAYNVEDERVYLTEIYIWEESNLHQHEKSVITDRIGLVMLRLLPKGRLLVLRRAQIDIYEIPPFATVPVFDRCQGSHITPVMSVLLPGNRLLQGGVSSVLMQPADTYSLVACTDTGIYLATLSVTASNVRLLHAITDEPCHPSDSRLNAIHLGWRRAYLRYHNYALAVSYNTRERHRAGGSGSEGSGTQTALSSLTAWAHVCYVNDSEFSTLPFQPPVTYQATSPAAWSFQQRMSIHRYDPTTYTDSVGWNIYILYSEPRIARVEGGSVGWWGGGNAHGGGAGAEEEQKLQIIDGKTDGNGNGNGQPGIGKWACR
;
A
#
# COMPACT_ATOMS: atom_id res chain seq x y z
N MET A 1 48.53 -15.25 -37.04
CA MET A 1 48.95 -14.81 -35.69
C MET A 1 47.88 -13.89 -35.12
N VAL A 2 46.94 -14.43 -34.32
CA VAL A 2 46.06 -13.65 -33.45
C VAL A 2 45.95 -14.46 -32.15
N LYS A 3 46.33 -13.84 -31.02
CA LYS A 3 46.38 -14.48 -29.69
C LYS A 3 44.95 -14.65 -29.14
N SER A 4 44.61 -15.89 -28.78
CA SER A 4 43.40 -16.25 -28.03
C SER A 4 43.66 -16.04 -26.53
N THR A 5 42.84 -15.19 -25.89
CA THR A 5 42.82 -15.00 -24.44
C THR A 5 41.71 -15.85 -23.84
N ALA A 6 42.11 -16.83 -23.03
CA ALA A 6 41.21 -17.74 -22.32
C ALA A 6 40.52 -17.05 -21.13
N THR A 7 39.20 -17.14 -21.09
CA THR A 7 38.33 -16.77 -19.97
C THR A 7 38.30 -17.89 -18.92
N VAL A 8 38.62 -17.58 -17.67
CA VAL A 8 38.59 -18.47 -16.50
C VAL A 8 37.21 -18.37 -15.81
N PRO A 9 36.63 -19.43 -15.20
CA PRO A 9 35.20 -19.49 -14.91
C PRO A 9 34.82 -18.89 -13.55
N ALA A 10 33.83 -17.99 -13.57
CA ALA A 10 33.22 -17.36 -12.40
C ALA A 10 32.55 -18.33 -11.40
N LEU A 11 32.29 -19.58 -11.81
CA LEU A 11 31.63 -20.61 -11.00
C LEU A 11 32.48 -21.12 -9.83
N SER A 12 33.82 -21.04 -9.91
CA SER A 12 34.71 -21.54 -8.83
C SER A 12 34.72 -20.59 -7.61
N ILE A 13 34.58 -19.28 -7.83
CA ILE A 13 34.64 -18.27 -6.76
C ILE A 13 33.39 -18.33 -5.88
N SER A 14 32.21 -18.59 -6.47
CA SER A 14 30.95 -18.66 -5.73
C SER A 14 30.88 -19.87 -4.79
N LEU A 15 31.45 -21.02 -5.19
CA LEU A 15 31.47 -22.22 -4.35
C LEU A 15 32.41 -22.05 -3.14
N HIS A 16 33.55 -21.37 -3.34
CA HIS A 16 34.47 -21.09 -2.23
C HIS A 16 33.85 -20.13 -1.21
N LEU A 17 33.17 -19.06 -1.63
CA LEU A 17 32.50 -18.14 -0.70
C LEU A 17 31.42 -18.83 0.14
N PHE A 18 30.64 -19.75 -0.46
CA PHE A 18 29.60 -20.48 0.27
C PHE A 18 30.17 -21.46 1.32
N LEU A 19 31.30 -22.11 0.99
CA LEU A 19 32.00 -22.99 1.94
C LEU A 19 32.64 -22.19 3.09
N PHE A 20 33.11 -20.96 2.82
CA PHE A 20 33.66 -20.08 3.86
C PHE A 20 32.59 -19.58 4.85
N GLU A 21 31.40 -19.19 4.38
CA GLU A 21 30.32 -18.79 5.30
C GLU A 21 29.83 -19.94 6.18
N SER A 22 29.71 -21.15 5.62
CA SER A 22 29.31 -22.35 6.37
C SER A 22 30.36 -22.74 7.43
N ALA A 23 31.65 -22.69 7.06
CA ALA A 23 32.74 -22.98 7.99
C ALA A 23 32.82 -21.94 9.11
N TYR A 24 32.64 -20.65 8.79
CA TYR A 24 32.63 -19.58 9.79
C TYR A 24 31.53 -19.77 10.83
N TYR A 25 30.31 -20.13 10.40
CA TYR A 25 29.19 -20.39 11.30
C TYR A 25 29.48 -21.56 12.25
N ARG A 26 30.05 -22.66 11.73
CA ARG A 26 30.44 -23.81 12.55
C ARG A 26 31.54 -23.48 13.54
N ILE A 27 32.57 -22.72 13.14
CA ILE A 27 33.65 -22.29 14.02
C ILE A 27 33.12 -21.38 15.13
N ALA A 28 32.27 -20.40 14.81
CA ALA A 28 31.65 -19.52 15.80
C ALA A 28 30.81 -20.30 16.82
N GLN A 29 30.06 -21.30 16.35
CA GLN A 29 29.26 -22.18 17.21
C GLN A 29 30.13 -23.07 18.11
N ILE A 30 31.21 -23.65 17.58
CA ILE A 30 32.20 -24.39 18.37
C ILE A 30 32.84 -23.50 19.43
N LEU A 31 33.28 -22.29 19.09
CA LEU A 31 33.89 -21.34 20.03
C LEU A 31 32.89 -20.89 21.11
N ALA A 32 31.63 -20.66 20.77
CA ALA A 32 30.58 -20.35 21.74
C ALA A 32 30.34 -21.51 22.71
N THR A 33 30.32 -22.74 22.19
CA THR A 33 30.10 -23.96 22.98
C THR A 33 31.30 -24.25 23.89
N LEU A 34 32.53 -24.08 23.37
CA LEU A 34 33.77 -24.21 24.12
C LEU A 34 33.86 -23.17 25.23
N ARG A 35 33.50 -21.92 24.96
CA ARG A 35 33.45 -20.86 25.97
C ARG A 35 32.41 -21.17 27.06
N ALA A 36 31.23 -21.66 26.69
CA ALA A 36 30.21 -22.08 27.66
C ALA A 36 30.70 -23.25 28.53
N PHE A 37 31.38 -24.23 27.94
CA PHE A 37 31.99 -25.36 28.66
C PHE A 37 33.10 -24.89 29.63
N LEU A 38 33.98 -23.99 29.18
CA LEU A 38 35.06 -23.42 30.00
C LEU A 38 34.54 -22.59 31.18
N VAL A 39 33.40 -21.91 31.01
CA VAL A 39 32.70 -21.21 32.12
C VAL A 39 32.05 -22.23 33.07
N LEU A 40 31.46 -23.32 32.55
CA LEU A 40 30.82 -24.37 33.36
C LEU A 40 31.83 -25.06 34.31
N ILE A 41 33.04 -25.34 33.83
CA ILE A 41 34.10 -25.99 34.63
C ILE A 41 34.90 -25.01 35.50
N GLY A 42 34.53 -23.72 35.53
CA GLY A 42 35.23 -22.69 36.32
C GLY A 42 36.62 -22.31 35.79
N ALA A 43 37.01 -22.77 34.60
CA ALA A 43 38.31 -22.47 33.99
C ALA A 43 38.41 -21.03 33.45
N LEU A 44 37.26 -20.40 33.19
CA LEU A 44 37.16 -18.97 32.96
C LEU A 44 36.32 -18.34 34.07
N PRO A 45 36.74 -17.21 34.67
CA PRO A 45 35.88 -16.46 35.57
C PRO A 45 34.58 -16.14 34.82
N SER A 46 33.44 -16.43 35.44
CA SER A 46 32.15 -16.01 34.94
C SER A 46 32.17 -14.48 34.88
N VAL A 47 32.50 -13.93 33.72
CA VAL A 47 32.38 -12.51 33.44
C VAL A 47 30.89 -12.24 33.47
N ARG A 48 30.40 -11.85 34.64
CA ARG A 48 29.03 -11.42 34.82
C ARG A 48 28.79 -10.33 33.79
N CYS A 49 27.79 -10.53 32.94
CA CYS A 49 27.43 -9.52 31.97
C CYS A 49 26.93 -8.31 32.76
N PRO A 50 27.63 -7.16 32.75
CA PRO A 50 27.26 -6.01 33.59
C PRO A 50 25.83 -5.55 33.32
N LEU A 51 25.36 -5.72 32.08
CA LEU A 51 23.99 -5.44 31.67
C LEU A 51 22.96 -6.28 32.43
N THR A 52 23.30 -7.52 32.80
CA THR A 52 22.43 -8.41 33.58
C THR A 52 22.45 -8.15 35.08
N GLU A 53 23.23 -7.19 35.56
CA GLU A 53 23.20 -6.74 36.96
C GLU A 53 22.33 -5.49 37.15
N LEU A 54 22.01 -4.77 36.07
CA LEU A 54 21.18 -3.57 36.13
C LEU A 54 19.71 -3.89 36.47
N PRO A 55 18.94 -2.94 37.02
CA PRO A 55 17.49 -3.04 37.13
C PRO A 55 16.82 -3.27 35.78
N THR A 56 15.67 -3.96 35.77
CA THR A 56 15.00 -4.36 34.52
C THR A 56 14.59 -3.16 33.68
N GLU A 57 14.14 -2.09 34.33
CA GLU A 57 13.71 -0.83 33.72
C GLU A 57 14.85 -0.16 32.96
N VAL A 58 16.07 -0.23 33.51
CA VAL A 58 17.27 0.31 32.86
C VAL A 58 17.66 -0.52 31.64
N ILE A 59 17.53 -1.85 31.72
CA ILE A 59 17.78 -2.73 30.56
C ILE A 59 16.76 -2.45 29.46
N GLU A 60 15.47 -2.31 29.80
CA GLU A 60 14.43 -1.96 28.82
C GLU A 60 14.74 -0.65 28.11
N GLU A 61 15.08 0.40 28.86
CA GLU A 61 15.45 1.70 28.30
C GLU A 61 16.66 1.58 27.36
N ILE A 62 17.71 0.86 27.75
CA ILE A 62 18.86 0.60 26.87
C ILE A 62 18.42 -0.12 25.59
N LEU A 63 17.61 -1.16 25.70
CA LEU A 63 17.15 -1.98 24.57
C LEU A 63 16.20 -1.23 23.62
N GLN A 64 15.51 -0.18 24.08
CA GLN A 64 14.74 0.72 23.20
C GLN A 64 15.63 1.48 22.20
N HIS A 65 16.86 1.80 22.59
CA HIS A 65 17.82 2.58 21.78
C HIS A 65 18.74 1.73 20.89
N VAL A 66 18.79 0.42 21.11
CA VAL A 66 19.56 -0.54 20.30
C VAL A 66 18.84 -0.83 18.98
N ASP A 67 19.53 -1.04 17.86
CA ASP A 67 18.85 -1.43 16.60
C ASP A 67 18.16 -2.80 16.73
N TRP A 68 17.12 -3.05 15.93
CA TRP A 68 16.32 -4.26 16.06
C TRP A 68 17.11 -5.56 15.86
N GLN A 69 18.19 -5.57 15.05
CA GLN A 69 19.00 -6.77 14.82
C GLN A 69 19.86 -7.07 16.04
N SER A 70 20.48 -6.05 16.62
CA SER A 70 21.22 -6.15 17.88
C SER A 70 20.29 -6.51 19.05
N LEU A 71 19.05 -6.04 19.06
CA LEU A 71 18.02 -6.46 20.02
C LEU A 71 17.74 -7.96 19.92
N LEU A 72 17.52 -8.50 18.71
CA LEU A 72 17.33 -9.93 18.50
C LEU A 72 18.57 -10.76 18.85
N ARG A 73 19.78 -10.24 18.60
CA ARG A 73 21.03 -10.88 19.04
C ARG A 73 21.17 -10.88 20.56
N ALA A 74 20.81 -9.78 21.22
CA ALA A 74 20.82 -9.68 22.68
C ALA A 74 19.85 -10.68 23.32
N ARG A 75 18.67 -10.89 22.71
CA ARG A 75 17.71 -11.92 23.12
C ARG A 75 18.32 -13.32 23.14
N ALA A 76 19.10 -13.67 22.12
CA ALA A 76 19.74 -14.99 22.01
C ALA A 76 20.89 -15.21 23.02
N SER A 77 21.31 -14.19 23.76
CA SER A 77 22.47 -14.28 24.65
C SER A 77 22.18 -14.89 26.03
N CYS A 78 21.05 -14.53 26.68
CA CYS A 78 20.69 -15.08 27.99
C CYS A 78 19.18 -14.97 28.28
N LYS A 79 18.68 -15.80 29.22
CA LYS A 79 17.24 -15.86 29.58
C LYS A 79 16.69 -14.51 30.07
N ARG A 80 17.50 -13.74 30.83
CA ARG A 80 17.09 -12.43 31.34
C ARG A 80 16.86 -11.45 30.19
N LEU A 81 17.84 -11.29 29.31
CA LEU A 81 17.72 -10.41 28.15
C LEU A 81 16.63 -10.90 27.19
N SER A 82 16.44 -12.22 27.06
CA SER A 82 15.33 -12.76 26.31
C SER A 82 13.98 -12.25 26.84
N LYS A 83 13.75 -12.34 28.15
CA LYS A 83 12.51 -11.87 28.80
C LYS A 83 12.32 -10.35 28.66
N VAL A 84 13.39 -9.57 28.85
CA VAL A 84 13.31 -8.10 28.79
C VAL A 84 13.11 -7.61 27.35
N SER A 85 13.75 -8.26 26.37
CA SER A 85 13.63 -7.91 24.94
C SER A 85 12.26 -8.19 24.33
N THR A 86 11.40 -8.94 25.02
CA THR A 86 10.00 -9.21 24.62
C THR A 86 9.02 -8.28 25.33
N SER A 87 9.50 -7.32 26.13
CA SER A 87 8.62 -6.35 26.80
C SER A 87 7.96 -5.42 25.79
N LEU A 88 6.75 -4.98 26.13
CA LEU A 88 5.99 -4.04 25.30
C LEU A 88 6.70 -2.69 25.19
N SER A 89 7.30 -2.20 26.28
CA SER A 89 8.06 -0.94 26.33
C SER A 89 9.18 -0.91 25.29
N VAL A 90 9.96 -1.99 25.17
CA VAL A 90 11.04 -2.13 24.19
C VAL A 90 10.51 -2.00 22.76
N TRP A 91 9.45 -2.73 22.40
CA TRP A 91 8.90 -2.71 21.04
C TRP A 91 8.17 -1.41 20.70
N ARG A 92 7.59 -0.72 21.68
CA ARG A 92 7.08 0.65 21.51
C ARG A 92 8.21 1.63 21.19
N GLY A 93 9.35 1.51 21.86
CA GLY A 93 10.55 2.29 21.56
C GLY A 93 11.06 2.02 20.14
N GLN A 94 11.14 0.74 19.75
CA GLN A 94 11.52 0.35 18.39
C GLN A 94 10.56 0.90 17.33
N TYR A 95 9.25 0.80 17.56
CA TYR A 95 8.23 1.34 16.65
C TYR A 95 8.33 2.86 16.53
N THR A 96 8.52 3.56 17.65
CA THR A 96 8.67 5.02 17.67
C THR A 96 9.87 5.46 16.86
N ARG A 97 11.02 4.80 17.04
CA ARG A 97 12.23 5.05 16.24
C ARG A 97 12.01 4.74 14.77
N TYR A 98 11.36 3.63 14.46
CA TYR A 98 10.98 3.29 13.10
C TYR A 98 10.08 4.37 12.49
N LYS A 99 9.10 4.91 13.23
CA LYS A 99 8.22 5.99 12.79
C LYS A 99 8.94 7.31 12.56
N ILE A 100 9.87 7.68 13.44
CA ILE A 100 10.73 8.85 13.24
C ILE A 100 11.58 8.69 11.98
N ALA A 101 12.16 7.49 11.78
CA ALA A 101 12.95 7.19 10.59
C ALA A 101 12.09 7.06 9.31
N ASN A 102 10.79 6.81 9.45
CA ASN A 102 9.83 6.57 8.36
C ASN A 102 8.53 7.34 8.61
N PRO A 103 8.50 8.69 8.55
CA PRO A 103 7.32 9.49 8.90
C PRO A 103 6.09 9.24 8.02
N ASN A 104 6.27 8.50 6.91
CA ASN A 104 5.26 8.19 5.92
C ASN A 104 4.80 6.73 5.97
N MET A 105 5.28 5.98 6.96
CA MET A 105 4.79 4.64 7.16
C MET A 105 3.29 4.67 7.44
N ALA A 106 2.59 3.65 6.97
CA ALA A 106 1.22 3.45 7.39
C ALA A 106 1.16 3.30 8.93
N PRO A 107 0.13 3.85 9.59
CA PRO A 107 -0.11 3.62 11.00
C PRO A 107 -0.26 2.13 11.30
N LEU A 108 -0.18 1.75 12.57
CA LEU A 108 -0.59 0.42 13.00
C LEU A 108 -2.11 0.28 12.78
N GLY A 109 -2.58 -0.96 12.58
CA GLY A 109 -4.01 -1.23 12.38
C GLY A 109 -4.87 -0.94 13.62
N ALA A 110 -4.25 -0.84 14.79
CA ALA A 110 -4.87 -0.45 16.05
C ALA A 110 -3.97 0.54 16.83
N PRO A 111 -4.49 1.20 17.89
CA PRO A 111 -3.67 1.90 18.86
C PRO A 111 -2.58 1.00 19.43
N MET A 112 -1.42 1.57 19.70
CA MET A 112 -0.25 0.83 20.20
C MET A 112 -0.52 0.15 21.56
N ASP A 113 -1.50 0.63 22.32
CA ASP A 113 -1.95 0.05 23.58
C ASP A 113 -2.81 -1.20 23.43
N ALA A 114 -3.38 -1.44 22.25
CA ALA A 114 -4.19 -2.62 21.98
C ALA A 114 -3.36 -3.85 21.58
N TYR A 115 -2.09 -3.68 21.22
CA TYR A 115 -1.22 -4.77 20.82
C TYR A 115 -0.64 -5.50 22.03
N SER A 116 -0.68 -6.82 22.01
CA SER A 116 0.18 -7.63 22.87
C SER A 116 1.67 -7.41 22.50
N PRO A 117 2.61 -7.69 23.42
CA PRO A 117 4.03 -7.54 23.12
C PRO A 117 4.47 -8.33 21.88
N LEU A 118 3.92 -9.53 21.68
CA LEU A 118 4.23 -10.40 20.55
C LEU A 118 3.68 -9.86 19.23
N GLU A 119 2.44 -9.38 19.20
CA GLU A 119 1.85 -8.81 17.98
C GLU A 119 2.56 -7.52 17.56
N LEU A 120 2.92 -6.66 18.53
CA LEU A 120 3.67 -5.44 18.22
C LEU A 120 5.06 -5.77 17.68
N GLU A 121 5.75 -6.74 18.29
CA GLU A 121 7.01 -7.25 17.80
C GLU A 121 6.91 -7.72 16.35
N GLN A 122 5.95 -8.60 16.06
CA GLN A 122 5.73 -9.13 14.72
C GLN A 122 5.46 -8.01 13.71
N ALA A 123 4.58 -7.06 14.06
CA ALA A 123 4.27 -5.92 13.19
C ALA A 123 5.50 -5.03 12.93
N VAL A 124 6.33 -4.77 13.95
CA VAL A 124 7.56 -3.98 13.81
C VAL A 124 8.59 -4.72 12.96
N LEU A 125 8.82 -6.00 13.22
CA LEU A 125 9.77 -6.82 12.47
C LEU A 125 9.34 -7.01 11.02
N GLN A 126 8.05 -7.23 10.77
CA GLN A 126 7.51 -7.31 9.42
C GLN A 126 7.79 -6.01 8.66
N ARG A 127 7.58 -4.84 9.29
CA ARG A 127 7.89 -3.55 8.67
C ARG A 127 9.37 -3.38 8.35
N TYR A 128 10.26 -3.74 9.28
CA TYR A 128 11.71 -3.73 9.02
C TYR A 128 12.10 -4.69 7.90
N SER A 129 11.54 -5.89 7.90
CA SER A 129 11.79 -6.92 6.89
C SER A 129 11.34 -6.43 5.51
N VAL A 130 10.18 -5.76 5.42
CA VAL A 130 9.67 -5.18 4.18
C VAL A 130 10.66 -4.13 3.69
N GLU A 131 11.07 -3.18 4.54
CA GLU A 131 12.06 -2.15 4.17
C GLU A 131 13.39 -2.75 3.67
N GLN A 132 13.84 -3.85 4.27
CA GLN A 132 15.03 -4.57 3.82
C GLN A 132 14.81 -5.28 2.49
N GLY A 133 13.68 -5.98 2.32
CA GLY A 133 13.33 -6.68 1.09
C GLY A 133 13.27 -5.72 -0.11
N TRP A 134 12.72 -4.53 0.07
CA TRP A 134 12.73 -3.50 -0.96
C TRP A 134 14.11 -2.92 -1.29
N SER A 135 15.04 -2.99 -0.34
CA SER A 135 16.43 -2.54 -0.53
C SER A 135 17.32 -3.66 -1.08
N SER A 136 16.85 -4.91 -1.08
CA SER A 136 17.57 -6.05 -1.61
C SER A 136 17.61 -6.00 -3.14
N PRO A 137 18.76 -6.30 -3.78
CA PRO A 137 18.83 -6.47 -5.23
C PRO A 137 17.97 -7.63 -5.72
N ASP A 138 17.78 -8.66 -4.87
CA ASP A 138 16.97 -9.84 -5.15
C ASP A 138 15.50 -9.57 -4.81
N GLN A 139 14.85 -8.74 -5.62
CA GLN A 139 13.43 -8.41 -5.51
C GLN A 139 12.57 -9.57 -5.99
N ARG A 140 12.50 -10.66 -5.21
CA ARG A 140 11.50 -11.70 -5.46
C ARG A 140 10.22 -11.38 -4.71
N SER A 141 9.09 -11.50 -5.41
CA SER A 141 7.79 -11.55 -4.76
C SER A 141 7.78 -12.71 -3.80
N VAL A 142 7.41 -12.42 -2.55
CA VAL A 142 7.37 -13.43 -1.51
C VAL A 142 6.06 -14.20 -1.56
N SER A 143 4.99 -13.53 -2.01
CA SER A 143 3.70 -14.14 -2.31
C SER A 143 3.11 -13.46 -3.54
N MET A 144 2.27 -14.17 -4.27
CA MET A 144 1.49 -13.64 -5.37
C MET A 144 0.10 -14.26 -5.31
N ALA A 145 -0.93 -13.41 -5.39
CA ALA A 145 -2.31 -13.84 -5.40
C ALA A 145 -2.98 -13.26 -6.65
N THR A 146 -3.69 -14.12 -7.39
CA THR A 146 -4.47 -13.70 -8.56
C THR A 146 -5.92 -13.53 -8.13
N VAL A 147 -6.43 -12.30 -8.26
CA VAL A 147 -7.83 -11.99 -8.02
C VAL A 147 -8.58 -12.08 -9.35
N GLN A 148 -9.48 -13.06 -9.47
CA GLN A 148 -10.33 -13.19 -10.66
C GLN A 148 -11.49 -12.19 -10.59
N HIS A 149 -11.61 -11.35 -11.61
CA HIS A 149 -12.75 -10.45 -11.82
C HIS A 149 -13.27 -10.59 -13.25
N ALA A 150 -14.58 -10.79 -13.39
CA ALA A 150 -15.26 -10.51 -14.66
C ALA A 150 -15.17 -9.00 -14.91
N ASP A 151 -14.67 -8.59 -16.07
CA ASP A 151 -14.45 -7.19 -16.44
C ASP A 151 -13.37 -6.44 -15.62
N ALA A 152 -12.22 -7.09 -15.45
CA ALA A 152 -11.12 -6.54 -14.67
C ALA A 152 -10.53 -5.23 -15.26
N GLU A 153 -10.66 -4.97 -16.56
CA GLU A 153 -10.28 -3.69 -17.19
C GLU A 153 -11.02 -2.49 -16.60
N CYS A 154 -12.21 -2.75 -16.06
CA CYS A 154 -13.11 -1.73 -15.55
C CYS A 154 -13.05 -1.55 -14.04
N ALA A 155 -12.37 -2.47 -13.35
CA ALA A 155 -12.26 -2.50 -11.91
C ALA A 155 -11.51 -1.27 -11.37
N LYS A 156 -12.06 -0.67 -10.32
CA LYS A 156 -11.36 0.36 -9.54
C LYS A 156 -10.72 -0.30 -8.34
N LEU A 157 -9.41 -0.13 -8.21
CA LEU A 157 -8.62 -0.73 -7.14
C LEU A 157 -8.18 0.34 -6.15
N HIS A 158 -8.25 0.04 -4.86
CA HIS A 158 -7.73 0.90 -3.81
C HIS A 158 -7.14 0.07 -2.67
N ILE A 159 -5.88 0.31 -2.32
CA ILE A 159 -5.25 -0.30 -1.13
C ILE A 159 -5.49 0.63 0.05
N VAL A 160 -6.20 0.14 1.07
CA VAL A 160 -6.47 0.92 2.29
C VAL A 160 -5.17 1.22 3.01
N GLU A 161 -5.07 2.41 3.61
CA GLU A 161 -3.92 2.79 4.44
C GLU A 161 -3.66 1.69 5.50
N GLY A 162 -2.43 1.17 5.54
CA GLY A 162 -2.08 -0.03 6.32
C GLY A 162 -1.61 -1.20 5.45
N GLY A 163 -2.09 -1.27 4.20
CA GLY A 163 -1.63 -2.26 3.22
C GLY A 163 -2.23 -3.67 3.36
N ARG A 164 -3.04 -3.92 4.40
CA ARG A 164 -3.71 -5.22 4.60
C ARG A 164 -4.92 -5.42 3.70
N TRP A 165 -5.68 -4.35 3.43
CA TRP A 165 -6.96 -4.46 2.73
C TRP A 165 -6.87 -3.90 1.33
N LEU A 166 -7.21 -4.72 0.33
CA LEU A 166 -7.44 -4.28 -1.04
C LEU A 166 -8.94 -4.20 -1.30
N LEU A 167 -9.40 -3.03 -1.73
CA LEU A 167 -10.76 -2.82 -2.21
C LEU A 167 -10.77 -2.87 -3.73
N THR A 168 -11.74 -3.60 -4.28
CA THR A 168 -12.01 -3.60 -5.71
C THR A 168 -13.47 -3.21 -5.91
N SER A 169 -13.74 -2.35 -6.90
CA SER A 169 -15.10 -2.01 -7.28
C SER A 169 -15.36 -2.35 -8.73
N VAL A 170 -16.36 -3.21 -8.93
CA VAL A 170 -16.86 -3.70 -10.21
C VAL A 170 -18.39 -3.70 -10.12
N ASP A 171 -19.07 -3.26 -11.18
CA ASP A 171 -20.53 -3.33 -11.33
C ASP A 171 -21.31 -2.91 -10.07
N SER A 172 -21.03 -1.71 -9.55
CA SER A 172 -21.78 -1.17 -8.40
C SER A 172 -21.62 -1.99 -7.10
N SER A 173 -20.57 -2.80 -6.99
CA SER A 173 -20.20 -3.49 -5.76
C SER A 173 -18.79 -3.11 -5.33
N VAL A 174 -18.50 -3.26 -4.02
CA VAL A 174 -17.13 -3.20 -3.50
C VAL A 174 -16.82 -4.51 -2.79
N THR A 175 -15.78 -5.17 -3.27
CA THR A 175 -15.22 -6.39 -2.70
C THR A 175 -13.94 -6.06 -1.96
N VAL A 176 -13.77 -6.61 -0.76
CA VAL A 176 -12.53 -6.52 0.01
C VAL A 176 -11.76 -7.83 -0.05
N TYR A 177 -10.44 -7.72 -0.14
CA TYR A 177 -9.50 -8.83 -0.03
C TYR A 177 -8.58 -8.59 1.17
N ASP A 178 -8.44 -9.60 2.04
CA ASP A 178 -7.45 -9.61 3.12
C ASP A 178 -6.13 -10.11 2.56
N LEU A 179 -5.19 -9.20 2.37
CA LEU A 179 -3.92 -9.50 1.73
C LEU A 179 -2.94 -10.24 2.66
N ASP A 180 -3.19 -10.24 3.96
CA ASP A 180 -2.45 -11.09 4.91
C ASP A 180 -2.91 -12.56 4.81
N HIS A 181 -4.08 -12.82 4.22
CA HIS A 181 -4.65 -14.15 4.01
C HIS A 181 -5.10 -14.33 2.56
N PRO A 182 -4.16 -14.36 1.59
CA PRO A 182 -4.48 -14.34 0.16
C PRO A 182 -5.34 -15.51 -0.32
N ASP A 183 -5.36 -16.62 0.42
CA ASP A 183 -6.22 -17.78 0.14
C ASP A 183 -7.70 -17.51 0.41
N ARG A 184 -8.03 -16.44 1.16
CA ARG A 184 -9.41 -16.03 1.43
C ARG A 184 -9.99 -15.39 0.18
N ARG A 185 -11.18 -15.85 -0.20
CA ARG A 185 -11.96 -15.22 -1.27
C ARG A 185 -12.35 -13.80 -0.87
N GLY A 186 -12.39 -12.92 -1.87
CA GLY A 186 -12.89 -11.57 -1.68
C GLY A 186 -14.32 -11.56 -1.15
N GLN A 187 -14.58 -10.69 -0.18
CA GLN A 187 -15.89 -10.51 0.44
C GLN A 187 -16.56 -9.24 -0.09
N VAL A 188 -17.77 -9.36 -0.64
CA VAL A 188 -18.56 -8.18 -1.03
C VAL A 188 -19.05 -7.49 0.23
N ILE A 189 -18.54 -6.28 0.51
CA ILE A 189 -18.91 -5.48 1.68
C ILE A 189 -19.91 -4.37 1.35
N ILE A 190 -19.95 -3.92 0.09
CA ILE A 190 -20.89 -2.90 -0.39
C ILE A 190 -21.60 -3.43 -1.63
N ARG A 191 -22.92 -3.35 -1.61
CA ARG A 191 -23.78 -3.47 -2.79
C ARG A 191 -24.52 -2.14 -2.93
N VAL A 192 -24.18 -1.38 -3.95
CA VAL A 192 -24.82 -0.09 -4.15
C VAL A 192 -26.28 -0.31 -4.58
N PRO A 193 -27.26 0.38 -3.95
CA PRO A 193 -28.66 0.22 -4.29
C PRO A 193 -28.92 0.51 -5.77
N GLN A 194 -29.73 -0.34 -6.40
CA GLN A 194 -30.28 -0.07 -7.72
C GLN A 194 -31.56 0.78 -7.55
N TYR A 195 -31.51 2.03 -7.97
CA TYR A 195 -32.70 2.89 -8.00
C TYR A 195 -33.64 2.50 -9.14
N THR A 196 -34.95 2.57 -8.86
CA THR A 196 -36.01 2.29 -9.83
C THR A 196 -35.87 3.21 -11.04
N GLY A 197 -35.82 2.65 -12.25
CA GLY A 197 -35.63 3.40 -13.50
C GLY A 197 -34.22 3.34 -14.09
N MET A 198 -33.28 2.65 -13.44
CA MET A 198 -31.93 2.42 -13.99
C MET A 198 -31.91 1.11 -14.79
N ALA A 199 -31.83 1.22 -16.13
CA ALA A 199 -32.00 0.10 -17.04
C ALA A 199 -30.77 -0.84 -17.19
N ALA A 200 -29.65 -0.55 -16.53
CA ALA A 200 -28.43 -1.35 -16.63
C ALA A 200 -27.59 -1.28 -15.34
N THR A 201 -26.70 -2.26 -15.16
CA THR A 201 -25.66 -2.23 -14.13
C THR A 201 -24.79 -1.00 -14.33
N GLU A 202 -24.77 -0.13 -13.32
CA GLU A 202 -23.93 1.06 -13.38
C GLU A 202 -22.47 0.69 -13.18
N ARG A 203 -21.61 1.33 -13.96
CA ARG A 203 -20.17 1.16 -13.82
C ARG A 203 -19.66 2.13 -12.77
N THR A 204 -18.88 1.61 -11.82
CA THR A 204 -18.10 2.45 -10.92
C THR A 204 -17.08 3.23 -11.73
N THR A 205 -17.22 4.55 -11.75
CA THR A 205 -16.27 5.45 -12.41
C THR A 205 -15.10 5.78 -11.50
N HIS A 206 -15.37 5.95 -10.21
CA HIS A 206 -14.38 6.29 -9.19
C HIS A 206 -14.67 5.61 -7.85
N LEU A 207 -13.58 5.26 -7.19
CA LEU A 207 -13.54 4.73 -5.82
C LEU A 207 -12.54 5.59 -5.05
N SER A 208 -13.02 6.30 -4.04
CA SER A 208 -12.18 7.13 -3.17
C SER A 208 -12.34 6.70 -1.72
N VAL A 209 -11.26 6.72 -0.96
CA VAL A 209 -11.21 6.21 0.42
C VAL A 209 -10.49 7.23 1.30
N ASP A 210 -11.07 7.49 2.47
CA ASP A 210 -10.51 8.38 3.48
C ASP A 210 -10.42 7.66 4.83
N VAL A 211 -9.21 7.45 5.35
CA VAL A 211 -8.99 6.69 6.59
C VAL A 211 -9.06 7.60 7.80
N LEU A 212 -9.97 7.28 8.73
CA LEU A 212 -10.17 8.01 9.96
C LEU A 212 -9.07 7.63 10.96
N ARG A 213 -8.10 8.51 11.13
CA ARG A 213 -6.90 8.23 11.94
C ARG A 213 -7.12 8.29 13.46
N ASN A 214 -8.25 8.83 13.89
CA ASN A 214 -8.55 9.08 15.30
C ASN A 214 -9.44 7.99 15.92
N THR A 215 -9.61 6.85 15.25
CA THR A 215 -10.44 5.73 15.74
C THR A 215 -9.57 4.61 16.32
N SER A 216 -10.09 3.90 17.32
CA SER A 216 -9.41 2.78 17.98
C SER A 216 -9.34 1.51 17.11
N THR A 217 -10.17 1.44 16.07
CA THR A 217 -10.14 0.40 15.05
C THR A 217 -10.00 1.04 13.69
N LEU A 218 -9.52 0.30 12.70
CA LEU A 218 -9.49 0.77 11.32
C LEU A 218 -10.92 1.15 10.88
N THR A 219 -11.11 2.45 10.67
CA THR A 219 -12.37 3.00 10.15
C THR A 219 -12.03 3.92 9.00
N PHE A 220 -12.78 3.83 7.91
CA PHE A 220 -12.59 4.71 6.76
C PHE A 220 -13.92 4.98 6.07
N ASN A 221 -14.02 6.15 5.45
CA ASN A 221 -15.14 6.48 4.58
C ASN A 221 -14.79 6.09 3.13
N VAL A 222 -15.78 5.67 2.37
CA VAL A 222 -15.67 5.29 0.97
C VAL A 222 -16.68 6.11 0.16
N ALA A 223 -16.21 6.78 -0.89
CA ALA A 223 -17.05 7.42 -1.89
C ALA A 223 -17.00 6.62 -3.20
N ILE A 224 -18.18 6.25 -3.71
CA ILE A 224 -18.35 5.51 -4.96
C ILE A 224 -19.12 6.38 -5.94
N SER A 225 -18.53 6.69 -7.08
CA SER A 225 -19.21 7.42 -8.15
C SER A 225 -19.66 6.48 -9.25
N GLN A 226 -20.94 6.53 -9.60
CA GLN A 226 -21.53 5.72 -10.67
C GLN A 226 -22.03 6.60 -11.81
N HIS A 227 -21.85 6.09 -13.02
CA HIS A 227 -22.33 6.75 -14.23
C HIS A 227 -23.20 5.78 -15.03
N CYS A 228 -24.46 6.13 -15.26
CA CYS A 228 -25.33 5.35 -16.13
C CYS A 228 -24.98 5.63 -17.60
N ARG A 229 -24.61 4.60 -18.37
CA ARG A 229 -24.35 4.69 -19.83
C ARG A 229 -25.64 4.62 -20.68
N ALA A 230 -26.73 5.26 -20.27
CA ALA A 230 -27.90 5.30 -21.14
C ALA A 230 -27.58 6.15 -22.38
N LYS A 231 -27.75 5.61 -23.59
CA LYS A 231 -27.22 6.19 -24.83
C LYS A 231 -27.78 7.58 -25.17
N ASN A 232 -28.98 7.94 -24.68
CA ASN A 232 -29.71 9.11 -25.18
C ASN A 232 -30.32 10.00 -24.08
N ASP A 233 -30.16 9.66 -22.80
CA ASP A 233 -30.81 10.40 -21.71
C ASP A 233 -29.79 11.11 -20.81
N VAL A 234 -30.21 12.26 -20.27
CA VAL A 234 -29.50 13.04 -19.25
C VAL A 234 -29.50 12.25 -17.94
N THR A 235 -28.77 11.14 -17.90
CA THR A 235 -28.74 10.29 -16.72
C THR A 235 -27.92 10.94 -15.61
N PRO A 236 -28.47 11.03 -14.39
CA PRO A 236 -27.73 11.57 -13.27
C PRO A 236 -26.52 10.71 -12.96
N THR A 237 -25.44 11.36 -12.51
CA THR A 237 -24.30 10.64 -11.91
C THR A 237 -24.55 10.54 -10.42
N TRP A 238 -24.54 9.32 -9.87
CA TRP A 238 -24.75 9.06 -8.46
C TRP A 238 -23.42 9.02 -7.70
N THR A 239 -23.42 9.50 -6.46
CA THR A 239 -22.30 9.35 -5.53
C THR A 239 -22.81 8.82 -4.20
N HIS A 240 -22.21 7.71 -3.75
CA HIS A 240 -22.59 7.00 -2.53
C HIS A 240 -21.46 7.04 -1.51
N PHE A 241 -21.81 7.35 -0.27
CA PHE A 241 -20.89 7.44 0.85
C PHE A 241 -21.17 6.31 1.83
N TRP A 242 -20.12 5.59 2.20
CA TRP A 242 -20.17 4.47 3.12
C TRP A 242 -19.11 4.66 4.21
N ARG A 243 -19.42 4.24 5.43
CA ARG A 243 -18.42 4.06 6.49
C ARG A 243 -18.10 2.60 6.60
N VAL A 244 -16.84 2.26 6.49
CA VAL A 244 -16.33 0.90 6.67
C VAL A 244 -15.56 0.85 7.98
N THR A 245 -15.94 -0.08 8.84
CA THR A 245 -15.30 -0.34 10.13
C THR A 245 -14.76 -1.75 10.16
N GLN A 246 -13.54 -1.93 10.64
CA GLN A 246 -13.02 -3.25 10.94
C GLN A 246 -13.80 -3.86 12.12
N GLN A 247 -14.33 -5.06 11.89
CA GLN A 247 -14.88 -5.94 12.91
C GLN A 247 -13.76 -6.87 13.35
N GLU A 248 -13.59 -7.04 14.66
CA GLU A 248 -12.63 -7.96 15.27
C GLU A 248 -11.15 -7.66 14.93
N GLY A 249 -10.25 -8.30 15.68
CA GLY A 249 -8.80 -8.14 15.57
C GLY A 249 -8.12 -9.39 15.01
N GLY A 250 -6.85 -9.25 14.64
CA GLY A 250 -6.02 -10.40 14.29
C GLY A 250 -6.44 -11.13 13.01
N ILE A 251 -6.46 -12.47 13.08
CA ILE A 251 -6.71 -13.38 11.95
C ILE A 251 -8.18 -13.34 11.52
N ASP A 252 -9.11 -13.07 12.45
CA ASP A 252 -10.55 -13.05 12.19
C ASP A 252 -11.08 -11.65 11.86
N ALA A 253 -10.17 -10.67 11.71
CA ALA A 253 -10.56 -9.33 11.30
C ALA A 253 -11.37 -9.38 9.99
N GLY A 254 -12.50 -8.69 9.98
CA GLY A 254 -13.37 -8.49 8.82
C GLY A 254 -13.71 -7.03 8.65
N LEU A 255 -14.31 -6.64 7.52
CA LEU A 255 -14.79 -5.28 7.31
C LEU A 255 -16.31 -5.27 7.19
N ARG A 256 -16.95 -4.29 7.84
CA ARG A 256 -18.38 -4.02 7.72
C ARG A 256 -18.61 -2.62 7.17
N ALA A 257 -19.41 -2.50 6.13
CA ALA A 257 -19.83 -1.23 5.58
C ALA A 257 -21.22 -0.83 6.09
N ILE A 258 -21.39 0.46 6.36
CA ILE A 258 -22.66 1.11 6.70
C ILE A 258 -22.85 2.26 5.73
N HIS A 259 -24.01 2.30 5.07
CA HIS A 259 -24.35 3.40 4.18
C HIS A 259 -24.56 4.68 5.00
N LEU A 260 -23.98 5.80 4.54
CA LEU A 260 -24.12 7.10 5.21
C LEU A 260 -25.12 7.98 4.47
N THR A 261 -24.85 8.25 3.20
CA THR A 261 -25.69 9.11 2.36
C THR A 261 -25.44 8.83 0.89
N SER A 262 -26.35 9.29 0.04
CA SER A 262 -26.21 9.27 -1.41
C SER A 262 -26.75 10.58 -1.95
N PHE A 263 -26.12 11.09 -3.00
CA PHE A 263 -26.69 12.19 -3.76
C PHE A 263 -26.42 12.04 -5.25
N SER A 264 -27.25 12.69 -6.05
CA SER A 264 -27.15 12.72 -7.50
C SER A 264 -26.61 14.05 -8.00
N THR A 265 -26.02 14.04 -9.19
CA THR A 265 -25.64 15.25 -9.92
C THR A 265 -26.24 15.22 -11.30
N LEU A 266 -26.71 16.38 -11.75
CA LEU A 266 -27.44 16.52 -13.01
C LEU A 266 -26.61 16.03 -14.21
N GLY A 267 -27.29 15.35 -15.13
CA GLY A 267 -26.70 14.49 -16.15
C GLY A 267 -25.86 15.12 -17.26
N ASN A 268 -25.27 14.21 -18.04
CA ASN A 268 -24.21 14.36 -19.04
C ASN A 268 -22.84 14.78 -18.50
N SER A 269 -22.59 14.63 -17.20
CA SER A 269 -21.26 14.73 -16.63
C SER A 269 -20.55 13.38 -16.62
N ILE A 270 -19.27 13.37 -16.98
CA ILE A 270 -18.38 12.23 -16.73
C ILE A 270 -17.46 12.61 -15.57
N CYS A 271 -17.52 11.86 -14.48
CA CYS A 271 -16.53 11.99 -13.40
C CYS A 271 -15.18 11.48 -13.91
N THR A 272 -14.18 12.35 -13.96
CA THR A 272 -12.83 12.06 -14.48
C THR A 272 -11.80 11.83 -13.39
N ASP A 273 -12.03 12.40 -12.20
CA ASP A 273 -11.24 12.15 -10.99
C ASP A 273 -12.09 12.45 -9.75
N ALA A 274 -11.78 11.82 -8.62
CA ALA A 274 -12.45 12.09 -7.37
C ALA A 274 -11.55 11.81 -6.16
N TYR A 275 -11.69 12.63 -5.12
CA TYR A 275 -10.93 12.51 -3.89
C TYR A 275 -11.82 12.82 -2.68
N LEU A 276 -11.81 11.92 -1.70
CA LEU A 276 -12.50 12.04 -0.43
C LEU A 276 -11.49 12.37 0.67
N ARG A 277 -11.80 13.36 1.52
CA ARG A 277 -11.03 13.64 2.72
C ARG A 277 -11.88 14.39 3.74
N ASP A 278 -11.94 13.87 4.96
CA ASP A 278 -12.76 14.40 6.03
C ASP A 278 -14.23 14.55 5.56
N LYS A 279 -14.86 15.70 5.83
CA LYS A 279 -16.22 16.03 5.37
C LYS A 279 -16.28 16.52 3.92
N TYR A 280 -15.14 16.61 3.23
CA TYR A 280 -15.06 17.15 1.88
C TYR A 280 -14.92 16.05 0.85
N TYR A 281 -15.70 16.14 -0.21
CA TYR A 281 -15.60 15.29 -1.37
C TYR A 281 -15.40 16.16 -2.59
N VAL A 282 -14.27 16.01 -3.27
CA VAL A 282 -14.00 16.72 -4.52
C VAL A 282 -14.10 15.75 -5.68
N LYS A 283 -14.75 16.19 -6.75
CA LYS A 283 -14.75 15.48 -8.02
C LYS A 283 -14.51 16.43 -9.17
N ARG A 284 -13.88 15.91 -10.22
CA ARG A 284 -13.74 16.58 -11.49
C ARG A 284 -14.71 16.01 -12.48
N VAL A 285 -15.56 16.87 -13.02
CA VAL A 285 -16.64 16.49 -13.92
C VAL A 285 -16.42 17.16 -15.27
N ALA A 286 -16.58 16.38 -16.34
CA ALA A 286 -16.58 16.87 -17.70
C ALA A 286 -18.02 16.91 -18.22
N TYR A 287 -18.52 18.09 -18.56
CA TYR A 287 -19.82 18.30 -19.17
C TYR A 287 -19.68 18.50 -20.67
N ASN A 288 -20.61 17.96 -21.45
CA ASN A 288 -20.77 18.33 -22.85
C ASN A 288 -21.82 19.45 -22.93
N VAL A 289 -21.40 20.65 -23.35
CA VAL A 289 -22.25 21.83 -23.54
C VAL A 289 -22.04 22.31 -24.96
N GLU A 290 -23.05 22.22 -25.82
CA GLU A 290 -23.02 22.78 -27.19
C GLU A 290 -21.75 22.39 -27.97
N ASP A 291 -21.43 21.09 -28.00
CA ASP A 291 -20.23 20.49 -28.61
C ASP A 291 -18.87 20.82 -27.93
N GLU A 292 -18.85 21.68 -26.90
CA GLU A 292 -17.67 21.94 -26.09
C GLU A 292 -17.65 21.10 -24.80
N ARG A 293 -16.45 20.64 -24.43
CA ARG A 293 -16.23 19.98 -23.13
C ARG A 293 -15.80 20.98 -22.08
N VAL A 294 -16.67 21.21 -21.11
CA VAL A 294 -16.39 22.06 -19.95
C VAL A 294 -15.96 21.19 -18.77
N TYR A 295 -14.82 21.50 -18.17
CA TYR A 295 -14.31 20.81 -16.99
C TYR A 295 -14.56 21.65 -15.75
N LEU A 296 -15.32 21.10 -14.79
CA LEU A 296 -15.54 21.72 -13.50
C LEU A 296 -14.93 20.85 -12.41
N THR A 297 -14.39 21.50 -11.38
CA THR A 297 -14.07 20.86 -10.11
C THR A 297 -15.16 21.23 -9.12
N GLU A 298 -15.98 20.24 -8.76
CA GLU A 298 -17.04 20.38 -7.78
C GLU A 298 -16.56 19.82 -6.44
N ILE A 299 -16.68 20.63 -5.39
CA ILE A 299 -16.27 20.31 -4.03
C ILE A 299 -17.52 20.34 -3.17
N TYR A 300 -17.82 19.24 -2.51
CA TYR A 300 -19.00 19.04 -1.68
C TYR A 300 -18.61 18.97 -0.22
N ILE A 301 -19.43 19.55 0.65
CA ILE A 301 -19.55 19.09 2.02
C ILE A 301 -20.55 17.93 2.00
N TRP A 302 -20.02 16.71 1.85
CA TRP A 302 -20.87 15.55 1.52
C TRP A 302 -21.82 15.19 2.67
N GLU A 303 -21.45 15.49 3.92
CA GLU A 303 -22.29 15.31 5.10
C GLU A 303 -23.50 16.24 5.13
N GLU A 304 -23.40 17.39 4.45
CA GLU A 304 -24.44 18.42 4.39
C GLU A 304 -25.24 18.35 3.07
N SER A 305 -24.81 17.50 2.13
CA SER A 305 -25.44 17.32 0.82
C SER A 305 -26.46 16.17 0.81
N ASN A 306 -27.56 16.33 0.08
CA ASN A 306 -28.65 15.37 -0.01
C ASN A 306 -29.28 15.33 -1.41
N LEU A 307 -30.40 14.63 -1.56
CA LEU A 307 -31.09 14.45 -2.86
C LEU A 307 -31.73 15.72 -3.42
N HIS A 308 -31.94 16.76 -2.60
CA HIS A 308 -32.63 17.99 -2.98
C HIS A 308 -31.67 19.18 -3.08
N GLN A 309 -30.66 19.22 -2.22
CA GLN A 309 -29.71 20.32 -2.12
C GLN A 309 -28.29 19.81 -1.89
N HIS A 310 -27.33 20.52 -2.48
CA HIS A 310 -25.91 20.32 -2.27
C HIS A 310 -25.33 21.51 -1.55
N GLU A 311 -24.48 21.26 -0.56
CA GLU A 311 -23.58 22.26 -0.02
C GLU A 311 -22.26 22.14 -0.79
N LYS A 312 -22.11 22.94 -1.86
CA LYS A 312 -20.99 22.79 -2.79
C LYS A 312 -20.31 24.10 -3.17
N SER A 313 -19.09 23.95 -3.64
CA SER A 313 -18.22 24.99 -4.15
C SER A 313 -17.68 24.53 -5.51
N VAL A 314 -17.62 25.42 -6.50
CA VAL A 314 -17.29 25.06 -7.88
C VAL A 314 -16.17 25.94 -8.41
N ILE A 315 -15.11 25.30 -8.89
CA ILE A 315 -13.99 25.95 -9.56
C ILE A 315 -14.04 25.56 -11.04
N THR A 316 -14.04 26.56 -11.92
CA THR A 316 -13.87 26.32 -13.35
C THR A 316 -12.40 26.03 -13.65
N ASP A 317 -12.16 24.85 -14.20
CA ASP A 317 -10.82 24.36 -14.50
C ASP A 317 -10.52 24.52 -15.99
N ARG A 318 -9.24 24.72 -16.34
CA ARG A 318 -8.81 24.68 -17.73
C ARG A 318 -8.73 23.24 -18.22
N ILE A 319 -8.76 23.07 -19.54
CA ILE A 319 -8.66 21.78 -20.23
C ILE A 319 -7.38 21.03 -19.82
N GLY A 320 -7.50 19.73 -19.50
CA GLY A 320 -6.34 18.87 -19.24
C GLY A 320 -6.67 17.59 -18.46
N LEU A 321 -5.72 16.68 -18.33
CA LEU A 321 -5.77 15.62 -17.32
C LEU A 321 -5.31 16.21 -15.99
N VAL A 322 -6.09 15.96 -14.95
CA VAL A 322 -5.90 16.59 -13.65
C VAL A 322 -6.08 15.58 -12.56
N MET A 323 -5.18 15.61 -11.58
CA MET A 323 -5.33 14.89 -10.33
C MET A 323 -5.69 15.86 -9.20
N LEU A 324 -6.66 15.48 -8.39
CA LEU A 324 -7.18 16.27 -7.29
C LEU A 324 -6.74 15.71 -5.94
N ARG A 325 -6.35 16.59 -5.02
CA ARG A 325 -6.08 16.26 -3.61
C ARG A 325 -6.58 17.37 -2.71
N LEU A 326 -7.31 17.00 -1.67
CA LEU A 326 -7.72 17.94 -0.62
C LEU A 326 -6.58 18.10 0.38
N LEU A 327 -6.22 19.35 0.65
CA LEU A 327 -5.27 19.75 1.66
C LEU A 327 -6.02 20.31 2.89
N PRO A 328 -5.44 20.18 4.10
CA PRO A 328 -5.91 20.89 5.28
C PRO A 328 -6.14 22.38 5.05
N LYS A 329 -7.03 22.94 5.87
CA LYS A 329 -7.45 24.36 5.85
C LYS A 329 -8.26 24.75 4.61
N GLY A 330 -8.97 23.80 4.01
CA GLY A 330 -9.86 24.11 2.89
C GLY A 330 -9.10 24.50 1.62
N ARG A 331 -7.99 23.82 1.35
CA ARG A 331 -7.18 24.03 0.15
C ARG A 331 -7.30 22.85 -0.81
N LEU A 332 -7.30 23.14 -2.09
CA LEU A 332 -7.33 22.14 -3.15
C LEU A 332 -6.00 22.14 -3.89
N LEU A 333 -5.34 20.99 -3.91
CA LEU A 333 -4.18 20.74 -4.76
C LEU A 333 -4.64 20.08 -6.05
N VAL A 334 -4.24 20.70 -7.16
CA VAL A 334 -4.59 20.32 -8.52
C VAL A 334 -3.30 20.09 -9.27
N LEU A 335 -3.03 18.86 -9.69
CA LEU A 335 -1.89 18.57 -10.55
C LEU A 335 -2.32 18.56 -12.01
N ARG A 336 -1.71 19.39 -12.84
CA ARG A 336 -2.00 19.51 -14.28
C ARG A 336 -0.72 19.34 -15.07
N ARG A 337 -0.66 18.42 -16.04
CA ARG A 337 0.56 18.22 -16.87
C ARG A 337 1.80 18.20 -15.97
N ALA A 338 2.76 19.12 -16.08
CA ALA A 338 3.90 19.22 -15.16
C ALA A 338 3.79 20.41 -14.18
N GLN A 339 2.60 20.69 -13.67
CA GLN A 339 2.33 21.82 -12.78
C GLN A 339 1.51 21.37 -11.57
N ILE A 340 1.89 21.84 -10.39
CA ILE A 340 1.13 21.73 -9.15
C ILE A 340 0.53 23.09 -8.85
N ASP A 341 -0.79 23.16 -8.82
CA ASP A 341 -1.53 24.35 -8.43
C ASP A 341 -2.22 24.12 -7.08
N ILE A 342 -2.17 25.11 -6.20
CA ILE A 342 -2.93 25.11 -4.94
C ILE A 342 -3.93 26.25 -4.99
N TYR A 343 -5.21 25.92 -4.79
CA TYR A 343 -6.32 26.86 -4.73
C TYR A 343 -6.84 26.95 -3.30
N GLU A 344 -7.24 28.15 -2.88
CA GLU A 344 -8.23 28.26 -1.80
C GLU A 344 -9.58 27.78 -2.34
N ILE A 345 -10.28 26.98 -1.54
CA ILE A 345 -11.63 26.55 -1.90
C ILE A 345 -12.56 27.76 -1.74
N PRO A 346 -13.31 28.17 -2.79
CA PRO A 346 -14.25 29.27 -2.66
C PRO A 346 -15.33 28.94 -1.62
N PRO A 347 -16.00 29.96 -1.03
CA PRO A 347 -17.09 29.75 -0.10
C PRO A 347 -18.12 28.76 -0.64
N PHE A 348 -18.62 27.90 0.24
CA PHE A 348 -19.68 26.96 -0.10
C PHE A 348 -21.02 27.70 -0.22
N ALA A 349 -21.87 27.18 -1.10
CA ALA A 349 -23.24 27.63 -1.25
C ALA A 349 -24.18 26.43 -1.24
N THR A 350 -25.33 26.61 -0.60
CA THR A 350 -26.44 25.66 -0.68
C THR A 350 -27.18 25.87 -1.99
N VAL A 351 -27.17 24.86 -2.85
CA VAL A 351 -27.73 24.95 -4.21
C VAL A 351 -28.61 23.75 -4.51
N PRO A 352 -29.73 23.91 -5.23
CA PRO A 352 -30.57 22.77 -5.57
C PRO A 352 -29.80 21.81 -6.49
N VAL A 353 -30.10 20.50 -6.43
CA VAL A 353 -29.37 19.48 -7.22
C VAL A 353 -29.34 19.76 -8.73
N PHE A 354 -30.37 20.43 -9.24
CA PHE A 354 -30.50 20.77 -10.65
C PHE A 354 -29.67 21.99 -11.07
N ASP A 355 -29.14 22.75 -10.13
CA ASP A 355 -28.37 23.95 -10.44
C ASP A 355 -26.94 23.61 -10.92
N ARG A 356 -26.68 24.02 -12.15
CA ARG A 356 -25.34 24.04 -12.74
C ARG A 356 -24.70 25.35 -12.31
N CYS A 357 -24.26 25.41 -11.06
CA CYS A 357 -23.59 26.60 -10.55
C CYS A 357 -22.45 27.01 -11.49
N GLN A 358 -22.48 28.27 -11.93
CA GLN A 358 -21.37 28.85 -12.66
C GLN A 358 -20.18 28.90 -11.71
N GLY A 359 -19.22 28.01 -11.92
CA GLY A 359 -18.01 27.98 -11.10
C GLY A 359 -17.24 29.29 -11.23
N SER A 360 -16.58 29.68 -10.15
CA SER A 360 -15.71 30.86 -10.19
C SER A 360 -14.39 30.51 -10.85
N HIS A 361 -13.92 31.39 -11.75
CA HIS A 361 -12.54 31.34 -12.21
C HIS A 361 -11.64 31.87 -11.10
N ILE A 362 -10.88 30.98 -10.48
CA ILE A 362 -9.97 31.33 -9.39
C ILE A 362 -8.53 31.17 -9.86
N THR A 363 -7.69 32.12 -9.47
CA THR A 363 -6.25 32.02 -9.66
C THR A 363 -5.64 31.16 -8.55
N PRO A 364 -4.74 30.22 -8.86
CA PRO A 364 -4.05 29.46 -7.82
C PRO A 364 -3.29 30.41 -6.88
N VAL A 365 -3.36 30.13 -5.59
CA VAL A 365 -2.58 30.82 -4.54
C VAL A 365 -1.09 30.53 -4.73
N MET A 366 -0.80 29.32 -5.19
CA MET A 366 0.54 28.86 -5.49
C MET A 366 0.53 27.99 -6.73
N SER A 367 1.49 28.22 -7.61
CA SER A 367 1.78 27.37 -8.76
C SER A 367 3.24 26.98 -8.75
N VAL A 368 3.51 25.69 -8.93
CA VAL A 368 4.85 25.13 -8.95
C VAL A 368 5.00 24.31 -10.22
N LEU A 369 5.94 24.71 -11.07
CA LEU A 369 6.30 23.92 -12.25
C LEU A 369 7.23 22.79 -11.82
N LEU A 370 6.83 21.58 -12.16
CA LEU A 370 7.68 20.41 -12.14
C LEU A 370 8.48 20.36 -13.45
N PRO A 371 9.74 19.89 -13.42
CA PRO A 371 10.45 19.65 -14.64
C PRO A 371 9.75 18.58 -15.50
N GLY A 372 9.84 18.72 -16.82
CA GLY A 372 9.12 17.88 -17.78
C GLY A 372 7.86 18.54 -18.34
N ASN A 373 7.15 17.82 -19.19
CA ASN A 373 5.94 18.32 -19.87
C ASN A 373 4.68 17.54 -19.46
N ARG A 374 4.84 16.41 -18.77
CA ARG A 374 3.74 15.51 -18.46
C ARG A 374 3.95 14.82 -17.13
N LEU A 375 3.01 14.99 -16.20
CA LEU A 375 2.85 14.10 -15.06
C LEU A 375 2.25 12.79 -15.53
N LEU A 376 2.83 11.71 -15.04
CA LEU A 376 2.48 10.37 -15.44
C LEU A 376 1.30 9.89 -14.60
N GLN A 377 0.41 9.09 -15.19
CA GLN A 377 -0.79 8.63 -14.50
C GLN A 377 -0.42 7.76 -13.28
N GLY A 378 -1.00 8.08 -12.11
CA GLY A 378 -0.60 7.47 -10.83
C GLY A 378 0.78 7.93 -10.32
N GLY A 379 1.43 8.83 -11.04
CA GLY A 379 2.71 9.45 -10.74
C GLY A 379 2.64 10.50 -9.63
N VAL A 380 1.79 10.34 -8.61
CA VAL A 380 1.75 11.24 -7.45
C VAL A 380 1.53 10.43 -6.19
N SER A 381 2.39 10.61 -5.20
CA SER A 381 2.21 10.00 -3.88
C SER A 381 1.06 10.65 -3.10
N SER A 382 0.67 10.03 -2.00
CA SER A 382 -0.10 10.74 -0.96
C SER A 382 0.64 11.99 -0.50
N VAL A 383 -0.11 13.03 -0.13
CA VAL A 383 0.46 14.28 0.40
C VAL A 383 0.79 14.08 1.88
N LEU A 384 2.06 14.23 2.22
CA LEU A 384 2.53 14.26 3.59
C LEU A 384 2.34 15.65 4.18
N MET A 385 1.69 15.69 5.34
CA MET A 385 1.66 16.87 6.19
C MET A 385 2.91 16.90 7.07
N GLN A 386 3.70 17.96 6.94
CA GLN A 386 4.78 18.29 7.87
C GLN A 386 4.29 19.38 8.85
N PRO A 387 5.01 19.59 9.97
CA PRO A 387 4.77 20.75 10.83
C PRO A 387 4.78 22.07 10.05
N ALA A 388 4.11 23.10 10.57
CA ALA A 388 4.07 24.46 9.99
C ALA A 388 3.45 24.55 8.57
N ASP A 389 2.34 23.84 8.32
CA ASP A 389 1.60 23.88 7.04
C ASP A 389 2.46 23.60 5.81
N THR A 390 3.51 22.81 5.99
CA THR A 390 4.35 22.36 4.89
C THR A 390 3.80 21.02 4.39
N TYR A 391 3.55 20.96 3.11
CA TYR A 391 3.16 19.77 2.37
C TYR A 391 4.40 19.19 1.73
N SER A 392 4.50 17.88 1.67
CA SER A 392 5.46 17.25 0.78
C SER A 392 4.73 16.18 -0.03
N LEU A 393 5.03 16.11 -1.31
CA LEU A 393 4.55 15.05 -2.20
C LEU A 393 5.68 14.60 -3.11
N VAL A 394 5.63 13.35 -3.54
CA VAL A 394 6.46 12.86 -4.63
C VAL A 394 5.63 12.86 -5.90
N ALA A 395 6.13 13.48 -6.95
CA ALA A 395 5.54 13.50 -8.27
C ALA A 395 6.49 12.86 -9.29
N CYS A 396 5.94 12.17 -10.27
CA CYS A 396 6.70 11.56 -11.36
C CYS A 396 6.23 12.17 -12.68
N THR A 397 7.15 12.84 -13.35
CA THR A 397 6.96 13.38 -14.70
C THR A 397 7.77 12.56 -15.69
N ASP A 398 7.58 12.83 -16.97
CA ASP A 398 8.34 12.28 -18.09
C ASP A 398 9.85 12.52 -18.01
N THR A 399 10.34 13.40 -17.12
CA THR A 399 11.77 13.66 -16.93
C THR A 399 12.33 13.07 -15.64
N GLY A 400 11.48 12.62 -14.71
CA GLY A 400 11.96 12.09 -13.44
C GLY A 400 10.94 12.03 -12.31
N ILE A 401 11.42 11.54 -11.17
CA ILE A 401 10.73 11.53 -9.88
C ILE A 401 11.25 12.71 -9.06
N TYR A 402 10.34 13.54 -8.57
CA TYR A 402 10.61 14.77 -7.86
C TYR A 402 9.94 14.75 -6.48
N LEU A 403 10.65 15.21 -5.46
CA LEU A 403 10.08 15.59 -4.18
C LEU A 403 9.71 17.07 -4.27
N ALA A 404 8.41 17.36 -4.19
CA ALA A 404 7.91 18.71 -4.07
C ALA A 404 7.54 18.98 -2.61
N THR A 405 8.23 19.93 -1.99
CA THR A 405 7.91 20.47 -0.66
C THR A 405 7.27 21.84 -0.86
N LEU A 406 6.04 22.00 -0.41
CA LEU A 406 5.19 23.18 -0.64
C LEU A 406 4.84 23.77 0.72
N SER A 407 5.10 25.04 0.95
CA SER A 407 4.60 25.79 2.10
C SER A 407 3.83 27.01 1.60
N VAL A 408 3.21 27.80 2.49
CA VAL A 408 2.54 29.04 2.08
C VAL A 408 3.53 30.04 1.47
N THR A 409 4.78 30.04 1.94
CA THR A 409 5.79 31.06 1.61
C THR A 409 6.85 30.59 0.64
N ALA A 410 7.01 29.28 0.45
CA ALA A 410 8.07 28.72 -0.36
C ALA A 410 7.64 27.41 -1.01
N SER A 411 8.19 27.14 -2.19
CA SER A 411 8.14 25.83 -2.82
C SER A 411 9.55 25.38 -3.16
N ASN A 412 9.81 24.10 -2.98
CA ASN A 412 11.07 23.47 -3.33
C ASN A 412 10.77 22.19 -4.09
N VAL A 413 11.29 22.09 -5.31
CA VAL A 413 11.21 20.87 -6.12
C VAL A 413 12.61 20.30 -6.25
N ARG A 414 12.79 19.09 -5.71
CA ARG A 414 14.07 18.38 -5.72
C ARG A 414 13.95 17.13 -6.57
N LEU A 415 14.83 17.00 -7.56
CA LEU A 415 14.99 15.75 -8.32
C LEU A 415 15.47 14.63 -7.38
N LEU A 416 14.74 13.53 -7.35
CA LEU A 416 15.10 12.31 -6.64
C LEU A 416 15.71 11.28 -7.60
N HIS A 417 15.14 11.18 -8.80
CA HIS A 417 15.58 10.23 -9.82
C HIS A 417 15.26 10.77 -11.22
N ALA A 418 16.23 10.80 -12.13
CA ALA A 418 15.99 11.20 -13.51
C ALA A 418 15.49 10.00 -14.33
N ILE A 419 14.47 10.21 -15.16
CA ILE A 419 14.04 9.24 -16.18
C ILE A 419 14.70 9.69 -17.48
N THR A 420 15.69 8.92 -17.93
CA THR A 420 16.57 9.32 -19.07
C THR A 420 16.16 8.70 -20.40
N ASP A 421 15.27 7.69 -20.37
CA ASP A 421 14.94 6.85 -21.52
C ASP A 421 13.52 7.06 -22.08
N GLU A 422 12.74 8.00 -21.54
CA GLU A 422 11.38 8.24 -22.01
C GLU A 422 11.39 9.21 -23.22
N PRO A 423 10.83 8.82 -24.38
CA PRO A 423 10.79 9.69 -25.54
C PRO A 423 9.91 10.92 -25.26
N CYS A 424 10.32 12.08 -25.78
CA CYS A 424 9.65 13.36 -25.53
C CYS A 424 8.19 13.43 -26.07
N HIS A 425 7.78 12.49 -26.94
CA HIS A 425 6.43 12.47 -27.51
C HIS A 425 5.47 11.58 -26.71
N PRO A 426 4.29 12.09 -26.30
CA PRO A 426 3.33 11.36 -25.48
C PRO A 426 2.79 10.07 -26.10
N SER A 427 2.68 10.02 -27.44
CA SER A 427 2.23 8.85 -28.20
C SER A 427 3.21 7.69 -28.17
N ASP A 428 4.49 8.00 -27.90
CA ASP A 428 5.61 7.05 -28.01
C ASP A 428 6.13 6.66 -26.64
N SER A 429 5.58 7.26 -25.57
CA SER A 429 5.94 6.92 -24.21
C SER A 429 5.71 5.43 -24.01
N ARG A 430 6.79 4.74 -23.67
CA ARG A 430 6.74 3.32 -23.37
C ARG A 430 6.11 3.05 -22.01
N LEU A 431 5.87 4.09 -21.20
CA LEU A 431 5.46 3.99 -19.82
C LEU A 431 3.93 4.03 -19.70
N ASN A 432 3.37 2.91 -19.23
CA ASN A 432 1.93 2.68 -19.19
C ASN A 432 1.30 3.04 -17.85
N ALA A 433 2.00 2.77 -16.75
CA ALA A 433 1.46 2.97 -15.41
C ALA A 433 2.57 3.29 -14.42
N ILE A 434 2.22 4.11 -13.43
CA ILE A 434 3.09 4.38 -12.28
C ILE A 434 2.31 4.20 -11.00
N HIS A 435 3.00 3.63 -10.00
CA HIS A 435 2.57 3.66 -8.62
C HIS A 435 3.67 4.32 -7.78
N LEU A 436 3.35 5.48 -7.18
CA LEU A 436 4.27 6.19 -6.29
C LEU A 436 3.91 5.99 -4.81
N GLY A 437 4.89 5.52 -4.05
CA GLY A 437 4.95 5.67 -2.59
C GLY A 437 5.80 6.89 -2.21
N TRP A 438 6.05 7.06 -0.92
CA TRP A 438 6.86 8.19 -0.42
C TRP A 438 8.36 8.07 -0.67
N ARG A 439 8.87 6.84 -0.73
CA ARG A 439 10.31 6.54 -0.88
C ARG A 439 10.59 5.66 -2.08
N ARG A 440 9.54 5.30 -2.81
CA ARG A 440 9.58 4.25 -3.83
C ARG A 440 8.67 4.62 -4.99
N ALA A 441 9.04 4.15 -6.16
CA ALA A 441 8.27 4.26 -7.38
C ALA A 441 8.33 2.92 -8.13
N TYR A 442 7.19 2.50 -8.67
CA TYR A 442 7.11 1.41 -9.62
C TYR A 442 6.68 1.97 -10.98
N LEU A 443 7.55 1.82 -11.97
CA LEU A 443 7.40 2.33 -13.32
C LEU A 443 7.15 1.13 -14.25
N ARG A 444 5.94 1.00 -14.78
CA ARG A 444 5.59 -0.07 -15.73
C ARG A 444 5.67 0.45 -17.15
N TYR A 445 6.54 -0.16 -17.93
CA TYR A 445 6.62 0.03 -19.37
C TYR A 445 5.91 -1.12 -20.10
N HIS A 446 5.61 -0.96 -21.40
CA HIS A 446 4.89 -1.96 -22.20
C HIS A 446 5.40 -3.40 -22.03
N ASN A 447 6.73 -3.59 -21.91
CA ASN A 447 7.35 -4.92 -21.86
C ASN A 447 8.27 -5.14 -20.65
N TYR A 448 8.38 -4.19 -19.73
CA TYR A 448 9.29 -4.27 -18.59
C TYR A 448 8.80 -3.42 -17.44
N ALA A 449 9.22 -3.76 -16.23
CA ALA A 449 8.97 -2.93 -15.06
C ALA A 449 10.29 -2.54 -14.40
N LEU A 450 10.31 -1.31 -13.90
CA LEU A 450 11.42 -0.73 -13.16
C LEU A 450 10.94 -0.32 -11.77
N ALA A 451 11.54 -0.89 -10.74
CA ALA A 451 11.38 -0.43 -9.37
C ALA A 451 12.52 0.51 -8.98
N VAL A 452 12.18 1.66 -8.41
CA VAL A 452 13.12 2.68 -7.93
C VAL A 452 12.87 2.92 -6.46
N SER A 453 13.92 2.79 -5.64
CA SER A 453 13.95 3.27 -4.26
C SER A 453 14.82 4.51 -4.18
N TYR A 454 14.35 5.54 -3.47
CA TYR A 454 15.07 6.79 -3.29
C TYR A 454 15.00 7.20 -1.81
N ASN A 455 16.12 7.71 -1.29
CA ASN A 455 16.19 8.18 0.09
C ASN A 455 16.03 9.69 0.16
N THR A 456 15.04 10.15 0.91
CA THR A 456 14.77 11.59 1.10
C THR A 456 15.64 12.23 2.18
N ARG A 457 16.58 11.50 2.81
CA ARG A 457 17.33 11.90 4.02
C ARG A 457 17.65 13.39 3.99
N GLU A 458 16.93 14.13 4.81
CA GLU A 458 17.15 15.54 5.06
C GLU A 458 18.49 15.60 5.79
N ARG A 459 19.53 16.09 5.11
CA ARG A 459 20.77 16.44 5.81
C ARG A 459 20.41 17.59 6.74
N HIS A 460 20.02 17.29 7.97
CA HIS A 460 20.20 18.25 9.06
C HIS A 460 21.70 18.57 9.07
N ARG A 461 22.05 19.69 8.43
CA ARG A 461 23.32 20.36 8.69
C ARG A 461 23.25 20.78 10.15
N ALA A 462 23.74 19.92 11.04
CA ALA A 462 24.27 20.38 12.30
C ALA A 462 25.39 21.35 11.91
N GLY A 463 25.11 22.65 12.02
CA GLY A 463 26.08 23.71 11.81
C GLY A 463 27.17 23.56 12.85
N GLY A 464 28.24 22.85 12.48
CA GLY A 464 29.53 23.00 13.14
C GLY A 464 30.11 24.34 12.71
N SER A 465 30.11 25.29 13.63
CA SER A 465 30.92 26.49 13.56
C SER A 465 32.40 26.09 13.41
N GLY A 466 33.04 26.51 12.33
CA GLY A 466 34.46 26.30 12.10
C GLY A 466 34.98 27.29 11.07
N SER A 467 35.95 28.08 11.51
CA SER A 467 36.47 29.34 10.95
C SER A 467 36.99 29.30 9.51
N GLU A 468 36.86 30.47 8.87
CA GLU A 468 37.81 31.16 7.98
C GLU A 468 38.80 30.34 7.14
N GLY A 469 38.69 30.51 5.83
CA GLY A 469 39.73 30.17 4.87
C GLY A 469 39.28 30.51 3.45
N SER A 470 39.68 31.70 2.97
CA SER A 470 39.40 32.19 1.63
C SER A 470 39.95 31.26 0.54
N GLY A 471 39.10 30.86 -0.40
CA GLY A 471 39.52 30.15 -1.60
C GLY A 471 38.36 29.99 -2.57
N THR A 472 38.31 30.83 -3.59
CA THR A 472 37.42 30.71 -4.75
C THR A 472 37.71 29.42 -5.51
N GLN A 473 36.82 28.45 -5.44
CA GLN A 473 36.71 27.35 -6.41
C GLN A 473 35.25 27.02 -6.68
N THR A 474 34.85 27.22 -7.93
CA THR A 474 33.59 26.77 -8.52
C THR A 474 33.66 25.25 -8.66
N ALA A 475 33.14 24.53 -7.65
CA ALA A 475 32.99 23.08 -7.71
C ALA A 475 31.49 22.75 -7.87
N LEU A 476 31.14 22.23 -9.05
CA LEU A 476 29.92 21.45 -9.26
C LEU A 476 29.97 20.22 -8.34
N SER A 477 29.27 20.30 -7.21
CA SER A 477 29.12 19.14 -6.32
C SER A 477 28.10 18.16 -6.92
N SER A 478 28.60 17.06 -7.49
CA SER A 478 27.80 15.90 -7.84
C SER A 478 27.15 15.31 -6.58
N LEU A 479 25.82 15.27 -6.54
CA LEU A 479 25.04 14.58 -5.52
C LEU A 479 24.95 13.10 -5.89
N THR A 480 25.62 12.23 -5.13
CA THR A 480 25.41 10.78 -5.20
C THR A 480 24.13 10.43 -4.45
N ALA A 481 23.03 10.31 -5.18
CA ALA A 481 21.87 9.54 -4.75
C ALA A 481 22.19 8.06 -5.01
N TRP A 482 22.08 7.22 -3.98
CA TRP A 482 22.13 5.77 -4.17
C TRP A 482 20.74 5.34 -4.64
N ALA A 483 20.59 5.13 -5.94
CA ALA A 483 19.40 4.56 -6.54
C ALA A 483 19.68 3.08 -6.83
N HIS A 484 18.85 2.20 -6.30
CA HIS A 484 18.85 0.79 -6.71
C HIS A 484 17.79 0.62 -7.79
N VAL A 485 18.23 0.11 -8.94
CA VAL A 485 17.43 -0.13 -10.15
C VAL A 485 17.28 -1.64 -10.28
N CYS A 486 16.05 -2.12 -10.25
CA CYS A 486 15.75 -3.54 -10.44
C CYS A 486 14.86 -3.71 -11.68
N TYR A 487 15.30 -4.59 -12.58
CA TYR A 487 14.56 -4.99 -13.78
C TYR A 487 13.79 -6.27 -13.47
N VAL A 488 12.48 -6.25 -13.73
CA VAL A 488 11.65 -7.46 -13.67
C VAL A 488 11.30 -7.84 -15.11
N ASN A 489 11.84 -8.98 -15.56
CA ASN A 489 11.48 -9.60 -16.84
C ASN A 489 10.45 -10.69 -16.58
N ASP A 490 9.25 -10.55 -17.16
CA ASP A 490 8.29 -11.64 -17.28
C ASP A 490 8.56 -12.38 -18.60
N SER A 491 9.26 -13.50 -18.51
CA SER A 491 9.30 -14.49 -19.60
C SER A 491 9.36 -15.89 -19.00
N GLU A 492 8.21 -16.53 -18.83
CA GLU A 492 8.03 -17.99 -18.90
C GLU A 492 6.57 -18.36 -18.60
N PHE A 493 5.79 -18.67 -19.64
CA PHE A 493 4.70 -19.64 -19.59
C PHE A 493 4.40 -20.16 -21.00
N SER A 494 4.93 -21.35 -21.32
CA SER A 494 4.38 -22.23 -22.34
C SER A 494 4.58 -23.67 -21.89
N THR A 495 3.61 -24.23 -21.18
CA THR A 495 3.47 -25.68 -20.97
C THR A 495 2.35 -26.18 -21.86
N LEU A 496 2.71 -26.79 -22.99
CA LEU A 496 1.81 -27.61 -23.80
C LEU A 496 1.72 -29.03 -23.19
N PRO A 497 0.56 -29.70 -23.23
CA PRO A 497 0.40 -31.02 -22.63
C PRO A 497 1.00 -32.14 -23.50
N PHE A 498 1.59 -33.10 -22.79
CA PHE A 498 2.12 -34.39 -23.24
C PHE A 498 1.06 -35.26 -23.96
N GLN A 499 1.43 -35.87 -25.10
CA GLN A 499 0.76 -37.05 -25.67
C GLN A 499 1.68 -38.29 -25.53
N PRO A 500 1.13 -39.51 -25.37
CA PRO A 500 1.90 -40.75 -25.14
C PRO A 500 2.45 -41.36 -26.46
N PRO A 501 3.41 -42.32 -26.37
CA PRO A 501 4.38 -42.57 -27.44
C PRO A 501 3.91 -43.60 -28.48
N VAL A 502 4.34 -43.41 -29.72
CA VAL A 502 4.39 -44.44 -30.77
C VAL A 502 5.83 -44.55 -31.28
N THR A 503 6.20 -45.79 -31.60
CA THR A 503 7.54 -46.37 -31.69
C THR A 503 8.40 -45.90 -32.89
N TYR A 504 9.72 -45.99 -32.70
CA TYR A 504 10.86 -45.58 -33.52
C TYR A 504 10.93 -46.12 -34.98
N GLN A 505 11.57 -45.33 -35.86
CA GLN A 505 12.67 -45.81 -36.70
C GLN A 505 13.66 -44.68 -37.06
N ALA A 506 14.95 -45.03 -37.09
CA ALA A 506 16.10 -44.13 -37.10
C ALA A 506 16.58 -43.74 -38.50
N THR A 507 17.24 -42.58 -38.61
CA THR A 507 18.45 -42.34 -39.45
C THR A 507 19.09 -41.00 -39.05
N SER A 508 20.41 -40.96 -39.12
CA SER A 508 21.38 -39.94 -38.62
C SER A 508 22.12 -39.33 -39.83
N PRO A 509 23.08 -38.37 -39.73
CA PRO A 509 23.22 -37.14 -38.91
C PRO A 509 23.51 -35.89 -39.81
N ALA A 510 23.29 -34.66 -39.33
CA ALA A 510 24.13 -33.51 -39.76
C ALA A 510 24.00 -32.25 -38.88
N ALA A 511 25.17 -31.64 -38.69
CA ALA A 511 25.54 -30.42 -37.98
C ALA A 511 24.56 -29.23 -38.06
N TRP A 512 24.43 -28.56 -36.91
CA TRP A 512 23.77 -27.26 -36.77
C TRP A 512 24.81 -26.13 -36.90
N SER A 513 24.53 -25.16 -37.76
CA SER A 513 25.12 -23.81 -37.72
C SER A 513 23.99 -22.80 -37.69
N PHE A 514 23.90 -22.00 -36.63
CA PHE A 514 22.85 -21.03 -36.40
C PHE A 514 23.34 -19.65 -36.87
N GLN A 515 22.71 -19.10 -37.90
CA GLN A 515 22.90 -17.72 -38.34
C GLN A 515 21.50 -17.09 -38.42
N GLN A 516 21.10 -16.35 -37.39
CA GLN A 516 19.81 -15.66 -37.37
C GLN A 516 19.92 -14.31 -38.09
N ARG A 517 19.37 -14.26 -39.30
CA ARG A 517 18.80 -13.04 -39.91
C ARG A 517 17.40 -12.87 -39.32
N MET A 518 17.12 -11.73 -38.69
CA MET A 518 15.78 -11.38 -38.24
C MET A 518 15.11 -10.50 -39.30
N SER A 519 14.07 -11.04 -39.94
CA SER A 519 13.13 -10.32 -40.82
C SER A 519 11.85 -10.01 -40.05
N ILE A 520 11.43 -8.75 -40.07
CA ILE A 520 10.21 -8.26 -39.44
C ILE A 520 9.02 -8.46 -40.38
N HIS A 521 7.99 -9.18 -39.94
CA HIS A 521 6.67 -9.14 -40.57
C HIS A 521 5.71 -8.31 -39.72
N ARG A 522 5.03 -7.34 -40.36
CA ARG A 522 3.86 -6.62 -39.82
C ARG A 522 2.68 -7.58 -39.69
N TYR A 523 1.98 -7.52 -38.56
CA TYR A 523 0.74 -8.25 -38.33
C TYR A 523 -0.42 -7.28 -38.06
N ASP A 524 -1.61 -7.63 -38.56
CA ASP A 524 -2.85 -6.85 -38.58
C ASP A 524 -3.77 -7.29 -37.41
N PRO A 525 -4.31 -6.40 -36.56
CA PRO A 525 -5.05 -6.79 -35.36
C PRO A 525 -6.56 -6.62 -35.57
N THR A 526 -7.23 -7.64 -36.11
CA THR A 526 -8.69 -7.74 -36.02
C THR A 526 -9.11 -9.17 -35.71
N THR A 527 -8.98 -9.58 -34.45
CA THR A 527 -9.84 -10.53 -33.70
C THR A 527 -9.05 -11.12 -32.53
N TYR A 528 -9.20 -10.57 -31.32
CA TYR A 528 -8.95 -11.35 -30.10
C TYR A 528 -9.67 -10.71 -28.91
N THR A 529 -10.65 -11.43 -28.37
CA THR A 529 -11.24 -11.15 -27.05
C THR A 529 -10.55 -12.06 -26.05
N ASP A 530 -9.36 -11.68 -25.60
CA ASP A 530 -8.73 -12.30 -24.44
C ASP A 530 -9.20 -11.58 -23.18
N SER A 531 -9.64 -12.36 -22.19
CA SER A 531 -9.87 -11.87 -20.83
C SER A 531 -8.55 -11.39 -20.25
N VAL A 532 -8.38 -10.07 -20.10
CA VAL A 532 -7.22 -9.47 -19.45
C VAL A 532 -7.32 -9.70 -17.95
N GLY A 533 -6.58 -10.69 -17.44
CA GLY A 533 -6.36 -10.87 -16.01
C GLY A 533 -5.36 -9.85 -15.46
N TRP A 534 -5.58 -9.37 -14.23
CA TRP A 534 -4.60 -8.54 -13.53
C TRP A 534 -3.84 -9.40 -12.53
N ASN A 535 -2.51 -9.38 -12.62
CA ASN A 535 -1.65 -9.83 -11.53
C ASN A 535 -1.30 -8.62 -10.67
N ILE A 536 -1.82 -8.59 -9.45
CA ILE A 536 -1.41 -7.59 -8.45
C ILE A 536 -0.27 -8.21 -7.65
N TYR A 537 0.94 -7.70 -7.84
CA TYR A 537 2.11 -8.13 -7.10
C TYR A 537 2.16 -7.38 -5.78
N ILE A 538 1.93 -8.08 -4.67
CA ILE A 538 2.04 -7.51 -3.33
C ILE A 538 3.20 -8.22 -2.63
N LEU A 539 4.30 -7.48 -2.43
CA LEU A 539 5.52 -8.02 -1.84
C LEU A 539 5.38 -8.07 -0.31
N TYR A 540 5.42 -9.28 0.26
CA TYR A 540 5.37 -9.50 1.72
C TYR A 540 6.61 -10.23 2.24
N SER A 541 7.58 -9.58 2.88
CA SER A 541 8.72 -10.33 3.45
C SER A 541 8.32 -11.18 4.67
N GLU A 542 8.33 -12.51 4.56
CA GLU A 542 8.34 -13.39 5.72
C GLU A 542 9.75 -13.47 6.31
N PRO A 543 9.95 -13.23 7.62
CA PRO A 543 11.19 -13.59 8.27
C PRO A 543 11.23 -15.11 8.44
N ARG A 544 12.13 -15.80 7.72
CA ARG A 544 12.52 -17.18 8.06
C ARG A 544 13.27 -17.17 9.39
N ILE A 545 12.54 -17.17 10.50
CA ILE A 545 13.12 -17.43 11.82
C ILE A 545 13.22 -18.93 11.95
N ALA A 546 14.43 -19.48 11.83
CA ALA A 546 14.69 -20.88 12.15
C ALA A 546 14.36 -21.11 13.62
N ARG A 547 13.26 -21.81 13.89
CA ARG A 547 12.89 -22.27 15.22
C ARG A 547 13.90 -23.35 15.63
N VAL A 548 14.84 -23.01 16.50
CA VAL A 548 15.69 -24.02 17.16
C VAL A 548 14.84 -24.64 18.26
N GLU A 549 14.15 -25.74 17.94
CA GLU A 549 13.51 -26.59 18.94
C GLU A 549 14.60 -27.35 19.70
N GLY A 550 14.96 -26.83 20.87
CA GLY A 550 15.75 -27.57 21.85
C GLY A 550 14.88 -28.65 22.48
N GLY A 551 14.94 -29.86 21.93
CA GLY A 551 14.30 -31.04 22.50
C GLY A 551 14.87 -31.37 23.88
N SER A 552 13.99 -31.50 24.87
CA SER A 552 14.28 -32.15 26.14
C SER A 552 13.62 -33.53 26.13
N VAL A 553 14.44 -34.56 26.10
CA VAL A 553 14.06 -35.96 26.28
C VAL A 553 13.66 -36.16 27.75
N GLY A 554 12.40 -36.54 27.98
CA GLY A 554 11.89 -37.03 29.26
C GLY A 554 11.24 -38.38 29.07
N TRP A 555 11.85 -39.41 29.66
CA TRP A 555 11.33 -40.77 29.76
C TRP A 555 10.17 -40.89 30.77
N TRP A 556 9.54 -42.08 30.76
CA TRP A 556 8.35 -42.60 31.47
C TRP A 556 7.10 -42.59 30.56
N GLY A 557 6.44 -43.69 30.26
CA GLY A 557 6.50 -45.05 30.80
C GLY A 557 5.07 -45.58 30.95
N GLY A 558 4.65 -46.41 29.99
CA GLY A 558 3.68 -47.52 30.10
C GLY A 558 2.29 -47.30 30.73
N GLY A 559 1.24 -47.67 30.00
CA GLY A 559 -0.05 -48.00 30.60
C GLY A 559 -1.20 -48.15 29.60
N ASN A 560 -1.38 -49.37 29.07
CA ASN A 560 -2.59 -49.83 28.37
C ASN A 560 -3.84 -49.69 29.26
N ALA A 561 -5.02 -49.44 28.66
CA ALA A 561 -6.20 -50.33 28.73
C ALA A 561 -7.45 -49.73 28.03
N HIS A 562 -8.30 -50.66 27.61
CA HIS A 562 -9.56 -50.57 26.87
C HIS A 562 -10.71 -49.73 27.46
N GLY A 563 -11.67 -49.42 26.57
CA GLY A 563 -13.08 -49.09 26.85
C GLY A 563 -13.52 -47.95 25.92
N GLY A 564 -14.40 -48.08 24.93
CA GLY A 564 -15.67 -48.81 24.93
C GLY A 564 -16.76 -47.88 25.47
N GLY A 565 -17.64 -47.33 24.62
CA GLY A 565 -18.80 -46.58 25.10
C GLY A 565 -19.41 -45.63 24.08
N ALA A 566 -20.61 -45.99 23.62
CA ALA A 566 -21.46 -45.29 22.68
C ALA A 566 -22.07 -43.98 23.20
N GLY A 567 -22.49 -43.14 22.24
CA GLY A 567 -23.82 -42.52 22.25
C GLY A 567 -23.95 -41.14 22.88
N ALA A 568 -24.23 -40.14 22.06
CA ALA A 568 -25.50 -39.41 22.07
C ALA A 568 -25.43 -38.21 21.11
N GLU A 569 -26.34 -38.22 20.13
CA GLU A 569 -26.75 -37.07 19.34
C GLU A 569 -27.49 -36.07 20.23
N GLU A 570 -27.25 -34.77 20.04
CA GLU A 570 -28.18 -33.73 20.49
C GLU A 570 -28.35 -32.70 19.35
N GLU A 571 -29.37 -32.93 18.52
CA GLU A 571 -29.97 -31.92 17.64
C GLU A 571 -30.85 -30.99 18.49
N GLN A 572 -30.52 -29.70 18.55
CA GLN A 572 -31.47 -28.67 18.99
C GLN A 572 -32.10 -27.98 17.79
N LYS A 573 -33.37 -28.33 17.53
CA LYS A 573 -34.32 -27.61 16.67
C LYS A 573 -34.74 -26.31 17.36
N LEU A 574 -34.49 -25.17 16.71
CA LEU A 574 -35.13 -23.89 17.03
C LEU A 574 -36.62 -23.95 16.63
N GLN A 575 -37.50 -23.72 17.61
CA GLN A 575 -38.92 -23.41 17.39
C GLN A 575 -39.10 -21.89 17.28
N ILE A 576 -39.78 -21.49 16.21
CA ILE A 576 -40.30 -20.14 15.95
C ILE A 576 -41.57 -19.97 16.80
N ILE A 577 -41.66 -18.90 17.58
CA ILE A 577 -42.90 -18.47 18.24
C ILE A 577 -43.27 -17.10 17.67
N ASP A 578 -44.36 -17.07 16.91
CA ASP A 578 -45.11 -15.88 16.55
C ASP A 578 -45.83 -15.32 17.79
N GLY A 579 -45.65 -14.02 18.05
CA GLY A 579 -46.32 -13.30 19.13
C GLY A 579 -46.91 -12.00 18.61
N LYS A 580 -48.18 -12.06 18.19
CA LYS A 580 -49.03 -10.92 17.85
C LYS A 580 -49.71 -10.42 19.13
N THR A 581 -49.56 -9.15 19.47
CA THR A 581 -50.40 -8.49 20.50
C THR A 581 -50.76 -7.07 20.08
N ASP A 582 -52.07 -6.87 19.87
CA ASP A 582 -52.75 -5.59 19.95
C ASP A 582 -52.85 -5.15 21.42
N GLY A 583 -52.82 -3.84 21.72
CA GLY A 583 -53.06 -3.38 23.08
C GLY A 583 -52.72 -1.93 23.37
N ASN A 584 -53.74 -1.08 23.27
CA ASN A 584 -53.83 0.34 23.64
C ASN A 584 -53.55 0.58 25.15
N GLY A 585 -52.91 1.70 25.52
CA GLY A 585 -52.78 2.09 26.94
C GLY A 585 -51.86 3.28 27.24
N ASN A 586 -52.48 4.44 27.54
CA ASN A 586 -51.90 5.66 28.10
C ASN A 586 -51.12 5.45 29.42
N GLY A 587 -50.09 6.26 29.68
CA GLY A 587 -49.56 6.47 31.03
C GLY A 587 -48.23 7.23 31.12
N ASN A 588 -48.27 8.46 31.65
CA ASN A 588 -47.13 9.30 32.02
C ASN A 588 -46.19 8.65 33.05
N GLY A 589 -44.87 8.86 32.92
CA GLY A 589 -43.90 8.55 33.99
C GLY A 589 -42.45 8.82 33.58
N GLN A 590 -41.75 9.63 34.38
CA GLN A 590 -40.38 10.17 34.25
C GLN A 590 -39.23 9.14 34.23
N PRO A 591 -37.97 9.56 33.92
CA PRO A 591 -36.92 8.68 33.41
C PRO A 591 -36.16 7.92 34.51
N GLY A 592 -36.06 6.60 34.35
CA GLY A 592 -35.22 5.72 35.16
C GLY A 592 -33.90 5.38 34.46
N ILE A 593 -32.80 5.64 35.17
CA ILE A 593 -31.43 5.29 34.79
C ILE A 593 -31.29 3.75 34.73
N GLY A 594 -31.03 3.21 33.54
CA GLY A 594 -30.82 1.78 33.30
C GLY A 594 -29.36 1.44 33.02
N LYS A 595 -28.70 0.77 33.98
CA LYS A 595 -27.46 0.02 33.79
C LYS A 595 -27.74 -1.18 32.87
N TRP A 596 -26.92 -1.37 31.84
CA TRP A 596 -26.91 -2.60 31.05
C TRP A 596 -25.77 -3.51 31.52
N ALA A 597 -26.14 -4.71 31.94
CA ALA A 597 -25.25 -5.83 32.18
C ALA A 597 -25.32 -6.76 30.95
N CYS A 598 -24.17 -7.20 30.48
CA CYS A 598 -24.02 -8.14 29.37
C CYS A 598 -24.63 -9.51 29.69
N ARG A 599 -25.28 -10.09 28.68
CA ARG A 599 -25.29 -11.53 28.44
C ARG A 599 -24.73 -11.77 27.05
#